data_AF-A0A1S6XXV4-F1
#
_entry.id   AF-A0A1S6XXV4-F1
#
_cell.length_a   1.000
_cell.length_b   1.000
_cell.length_c   1.000
_cell.angle_alpha   90.00
_cell.angle_beta   90.00
_cell.angle_gamma   90.00
#
_symmetry.space_group_name_H-M   'P 1'
#
loop_
_entity.id
_entity.type
_entity.pdbx_description
1 polymer ?
#
loop_
_entity_poly.entity_id
_entity_poly.type
_entity_poly.pdbx_seq_one_letter_code
_entity_poly.pdbx_strand_id
1 'polypeptide(L)'
;MNNVSSWSGKVYTDNPLGTSTEIEVQAGQYLTVLAKGWAKYGKEEYAIISPQGRIPRYSTDLRLSKSSLLVVINDIFQPVEGYLYKWLVPVSGVVKIVFSDNPDMYTDNTGFFDVEIYIED
;
A
#
# COMPACT_ATOMS: atom_id res chain seq x y z
N MET A 1 -20.60 -2.53 18.86
CA MET A 1 -19.69 -1.99 17.84
C MET A 1 -19.40 -3.13 16.87
N ASN A 2 -19.60 -2.93 15.57
CA ASN A 2 -19.21 -3.94 14.58
C ASN A 2 -17.69 -3.94 14.54
N ASN A 3 -17.06 -4.99 15.05
CA ASN A 3 -15.62 -5.19 14.84
C ASN A 3 -15.42 -5.58 13.38
N VAL A 4 -15.08 -4.61 12.55
CA VAL A 4 -14.64 -4.86 11.18
C VAL A 4 -13.24 -5.48 11.28
N SER A 5 -13.17 -6.81 11.30
CA SER A 5 -11.92 -7.57 11.39
C SER A 5 -11.20 -7.70 10.04
N SER A 6 -11.83 -7.26 8.96
CA SER A 6 -11.22 -7.29 7.63
C SER A 6 -11.75 -6.19 6.71
N TRP A 7 -10.93 -5.78 5.76
CA TRP A 7 -11.27 -4.81 4.73
C TRP A 7 -10.71 -5.28 3.40
N SER A 8 -11.45 -5.05 2.34
CA SER A 8 -10.98 -5.25 0.97
C SER A 8 -11.37 -4.06 0.11
N GLY A 9 -10.45 -3.57 -0.70
CA GLY A 9 -10.74 -2.43 -1.56
C GLY A 9 -9.61 -2.08 -2.50
N LYS A 10 -9.83 -0.98 -3.23
CA LYS A 10 -8.89 -0.47 -4.21
C LYS A 10 -8.08 0.67 -3.61
N VAL A 11 -6.78 0.66 -3.88
CA VAL A 11 -5.88 1.77 -3.56
C VAL A 11 -5.42 2.38 -4.88
N TYR A 12 -5.96 3.55 -5.20
CA TYR A 12 -5.63 4.26 -6.43
C TYR A 12 -4.27 4.97 -6.33
N THR A 13 -3.50 4.95 -7.41
CA THR A 13 -2.14 5.50 -7.45
C THR A 13 -2.09 7.02 -7.65
N ASP A 14 -3.22 7.64 -7.97
CA ASP A 14 -3.39 9.08 -8.17
C ASP A 14 -3.87 9.80 -6.89
N ASN A 15 -4.06 9.08 -5.78
CA ASN A 15 -4.55 9.63 -4.53
C ASN A 15 -3.40 9.86 -3.51
N PRO A 16 -2.87 11.09 -3.40
CA PRO A 16 -1.77 11.40 -2.48
C PRO A 16 -2.16 11.29 -1.00
N LEU A 17 -3.45 11.36 -0.68
CA LEU A 17 -3.93 11.22 0.70
C LEU A 17 -4.04 9.75 1.12
N GLY A 18 -4.01 8.82 0.16
CA GLY A 18 -4.25 7.39 0.37
C GLY A 18 -5.71 7.04 0.66
N THR A 19 -5.93 5.76 0.95
CA THR A 19 -7.25 5.18 1.20
C THR A 19 -7.38 4.82 2.67
N SER A 20 -8.28 5.50 3.38
CA SER A 20 -8.68 5.10 4.74
C SER A 20 -9.51 3.82 4.66
N THR A 21 -9.23 2.87 5.55
CA THR A 21 -9.94 1.58 5.59
C THR A 21 -11.07 1.58 6.62
N GLU A 22 -11.13 2.62 7.47
CA GLU A 22 -11.98 2.72 8.66
C GLU A 22 -11.74 1.62 9.72
N ILE A 23 -10.82 0.69 9.47
CA ILE A 23 -10.35 -0.28 10.46
C ILE A 23 -9.52 0.44 11.51
N GLU A 24 -9.90 0.29 12.77
CA GLU A 24 -9.12 0.71 13.92
C GLU A 24 -8.40 -0.50 14.53
N VAL A 25 -7.09 -0.38 14.75
CA VAL A 25 -6.26 -1.40 15.41
C VAL A 25 -5.68 -0.88 16.71
N GLN A 26 -5.33 -1.80 17.59
CA GLN A 26 -4.64 -1.53 18.85
C GLN A 26 -3.18 -1.97 18.77
N ALA A 27 -2.31 -1.25 19.48
CA ALA A 27 -0.93 -1.67 19.67
C ALA A 27 -0.88 -3.10 20.24
N GLY A 28 -0.01 -3.93 19.68
CA GLY A 28 0.13 -5.34 20.06
C GLY A 28 -0.76 -6.32 19.28
N GLN A 29 -1.73 -5.84 18.48
CA GLN A 29 -2.45 -6.70 17.54
C GLN A 29 -1.57 -7.07 16.34
N TYR A 30 -1.96 -8.13 15.64
CA TYR A 30 -1.33 -8.53 14.39
C TYR A 30 -2.19 -8.11 13.19
N LEU A 31 -1.54 -7.58 12.17
CA LEU A 31 -2.17 -7.18 10.92
C LEU A 31 -1.57 -7.99 9.77
N THR A 32 -2.42 -8.57 8.93
CA THR A 32 -2.03 -9.14 7.63
C THR A 32 -2.59 -8.28 6.51
N VAL A 33 -1.75 -7.95 5.52
CA VAL A 33 -2.12 -7.21 4.32
C VAL A 33 -1.69 -8.00 3.10
N LEU A 34 -2.58 -8.15 2.13
CA LEU A 34 -2.30 -8.70 0.81
C LEU A 34 -2.56 -7.63 -0.24
N ALA A 35 -1.64 -7.45 -1.18
CA ALA A 35 -1.78 -6.48 -2.25
C ALA A 35 -1.40 -7.10 -3.58
N LYS A 36 -2.23 -6.88 -4.60
CA LYS A 36 -2.01 -7.40 -5.96
C LYS A 36 -2.39 -6.39 -7.03
N GLY A 37 -1.93 -6.66 -8.24
CA GLY A 37 -2.25 -5.88 -9.43
C GLY A 37 -1.06 -5.08 -9.94
N TRP A 38 -1.36 -4.26 -10.94
CA TRP A 38 -0.42 -3.43 -11.67
C TRP A 38 -1.05 -2.06 -11.90
N ALA A 39 -0.24 -1.02 -11.78
CA ALA A 39 -0.65 0.35 -12.04
C ALA A 39 0.45 1.09 -12.81
N LYS A 40 0.22 2.37 -13.10
CA LYS A 40 1.21 3.27 -13.67
C LYS A 40 1.60 4.36 -12.68
N TYR A 41 2.90 4.60 -12.57
CA TYR A 41 3.50 5.71 -11.79
C TYR A 41 3.92 6.90 -12.69
N GLY A 42 3.39 6.95 -13.91
CA GLY A 42 3.68 8.00 -14.87
C GLY A 42 3.03 7.75 -16.22
N LYS A 43 3.07 8.75 -17.10
CA LYS A 43 2.43 8.69 -18.43
C LYS A 43 3.06 7.66 -19.37
N GLU A 44 4.34 7.36 -19.23
CA GLU A 44 5.05 6.50 -20.18
C GLU A 44 4.53 5.06 -20.15
N GLU A 45 4.47 4.40 -21.30
CA GLU A 45 3.98 3.00 -21.41
C GLU A 45 4.76 2.02 -20.52
N TYR A 46 6.04 2.31 -20.29
CA TYR A 46 6.90 1.48 -19.46
C TYR A 46 6.84 1.82 -17.96
N ALA A 47 6.08 2.85 -17.55
CA ALA A 47 6.01 3.30 -16.16
C ALA A 47 5.11 2.39 -15.30
N ILE A 48 5.30 1.07 -15.44
CA ILE A 48 4.52 0.04 -14.74
C ILE A 48 5.07 -0.17 -13.33
N ILE A 49 4.16 -0.30 -12.37
CA ILE A 49 4.48 -0.52 -10.97
C ILE A 49 3.62 -1.64 -10.37
N SER A 50 4.24 -2.43 -9.51
CA SER A 50 3.61 -3.44 -8.66
C SER A 50 3.67 -2.98 -7.21
N PRO A 51 2.93 -3.59 -6.26
CA PRO A 51 3.05 -3.24 -4.83
C PRO A 51 4.48 -3.28 -4.26
N GLN A 52 5.35 -4.12 -4.84
CA GLN A 52 6.79 -4.21 -4.51
C GLN A 52 7.60 -2.98 -4.93
N GLY A 53 7.05 -2.13 -5.80
CA GLY A 53 7.79 -1.07 -6.46
C GLY A 53 7.94 -1.26 -7.96
N ARG A 54 8.81 -0.43 -8.53
CA ARG A 54 9.09 -0.38 -9.96
C ARG A 54 9.65 -1.71 -10.44
N ILE A 55 9.16 -2.13 -11.59
CA ILE A 55 9.50 -3.43 -12.17
C ILE A 55 10.73 -3.24 -13.05
N PRO A 56 11.83 -3.98 -12.81
CA PRO A 56 13.00 -3.90 -13.66
C PRO A 56 12.65 -4.26 -15.10
N ARG A 57 13.12 -3.47 -16.06
CA ARG A 57 12.98 -3.77 -17.48
C ARG A 57 14.21 -4.51 -17.96
N TYR A 58 14.03 -5.39 -18.95
CA TYR A 58 15.14 -6.02 -19.66
C TYR A 58 16.12 -4.94 -20.13
N SER A 59 17.43 -5.19 -19.96
CA SER A 59 18.53 -4.26 -20.26
C SER A 59 18.56 -2.93 -19.49
N THR A 60 17.83 -2.79 -18.37
CA THR A 60 17.98 -1.63 -17.47
C THR A 60 18.40 -2.08 -16.07
N ASP A 61 19.44 -1.43 -15.52
CA ASP A 61 19.86 -1.59 -14.12
C ASP A 61 18.89 -0.85 -13.16
N LEU A 62 17.59 -1.01 -13.38
CA LEU A 62 16.58 -0.54 -12.44
C LEU A 62 16.66 -1.43 -11.20
N ARG A 63 17.34 -0.93 -10.17
CA ARG A 63 17.27 -1.53 -8.83
C ARG A 63 15.82 -1.51 -8.38
N LEU A 64 15.41 -2.56 -7.67
CA LEU A 64 14.14 -2.57 -6.94
C LEU A 64 14.00 -1.25 -6.18
N SER A 65 12.95 -0.50 -6.48
CA SER A 65 12.67 0.75 -5.76
C SER A 65 12.18 0.44 -4.36
N LYS A 66 12.08 1.46 -3.50
CA LYS A 66 11.28 1.37 -2.27
C LYS A 66 9.87 0.83 -2.62
N SER A 67 9.27 0.10 -1.68
CA SER A 67 7.87 -0.37 -1.76
C SER A 67 6.95 0.75 -2.23
N SER A 68 6.08 0.45 -3.19
CA SER A 68 5.13 1.45 -3.70
C SER A 68 3.86 1.51 -2.87
N LEU A 69 3.66 0.58 -1.93
CA LEU A 69 2.49 0.53 -1.06
C LEU A 69 2.93 0.53 0.39
N LEU A 70 2.32 1.41 1.20
CA LEU A 70 2.60 1.58 2.61
C LEU A 70 1.32 1.43 3.42
N VAL A 71 1.39 0.68 4.52
CA VAL A 71 0.45 0.81 5.63
C VAL A 71 0.85 2.02 6.45
N VAL A 72 -0.12 2.86 6.82
CA VAL A 72 0.08 4.05 7.64
C VAL A 72 -0.86 4.01 8.84
N ILE A 73 -0.29 4.07 10.04
CA ILE A 73 -1.03 4.16 11.32
C ILE A 73 -0.30 5.19 12.18
N ASN A 74 -0.95 6.32 12.52
CA ASN A 74 -0.37 7.41 13.34
C ASN A 74 1.11 7.72 12.99
N ASP A 75 1.35 8.06 11.72
CA ASP A 75 2.67 8.42 11.16
C ASP A 75 3.72 7.28 11.15
N ILE A 76 3.34 6.05 11.50
CA ILE A 76 4.16 4.87 11.24
C ILE A 76 3.91 4.38 9.82
N PHE A 77 4.95 4.38 9.00
CA PHE A 77 4.93 3.91 7.62
C PHE A 77 5.58 2.53 7.53
N GLN A 78 4.81 1.52 7.16
CA GLN A 78 5.29 0.14 6.99
C GLN A 78 5.17 -0.29 5.52
N PRO A 79 6.28 -0.64 4.86
CA PRO A 79 6.26 -1.28 3.54
C PRO A 79 5.40 -2.55 3.50
N VAL A 80 4.58 -2.67 2.45
CA VAL A 80 3.78 -3.88 2.19
C VAL A 80 4.46 -4.80 1.18
N GLU A 81 5.20 -4.29 0.18
CA GLU A 81 5.94 -5.13 -0.78
C GLU A 81 5.13 -6.28 -1.43
N GLY A 82 3.79 -6.14 -1.52
CA GLY A 82 2.84 -7.17 -1.97
C GLY A 82 2.19 -8.00 -0.87
N TYR A 83 2.86 -8.23 0.24
CA TYR A 83 2.21 -8.74 1.44
C TYR A 83 2.96 -8.34 2.71
N LEU A 84 2.19 -8.09 3.75
CA LEU A 84 2.66 -7.94 5.11
C LEU A 84 1.97 -9.05 5.92
N TYR A 85 2.71 -10.03 6.43
CA TYR A 85 2.11 -11.17 7.11
C TYR A 85 2.35 -11.10 8.62
N LYS A 86 1.27 -11.14 9.41
CA LYS A 86 1.28 -11.05 10.88
C LYS A 86 2.24 -9.97 11.40
N TRP A 87 2.10 -8.76 10.89
CA TRP A 87 2.88 -7.63 11.38
C TRP A 87 2.34 -7.14 12.71
N LEU A 88 3.22 -7.03 13.71
CA LEU A 88 2.88 -6.54 15.03
C LEU A 88 2.66 -5.01 14.95
N VAL A 89 1.44 -4.59 15.21
CA VAL A 89 1.05 -3.17 15.19
C VAL A 89 1.74 -2.45 16.34
N PRO A 90 2.59 -1.43 16.07
CA PRO A 90 3.35 -0.76 17.11
C PRO A 90 2.56 0.33 17.84
N VAL A 91 1.50 0.87 17.22
CA VAL A 91 0.67 1.97 17.75
C VAL A 91 -0.80 1.75 17.39
N SER A 92 -1.72 2.11 18.30
CA SER A 92 -3.15 2.09 18.00
C SER A 92 -3.51 3.19 17.00
N GLY A 93 -4.53 2.97 16.18
CA GLY A 93 -5.07 3.99 15.27
C GLY A 93 -5.83 3.42 14.07
N VAL A 94 -6.27 4.30 13.17
CA VAL A 94 -6.94 3.91 11.93
C VAL A 94 -5.91 3.48 10.90
N VAL A 95 -6.15 2.32 10.27
CA VAL A 95 -5.33 1.80 9.19
C VAL A 95 -5.65 2.55 7.89
N LYS A 96 -4.61 3.11 7.28
CA LYS A 96 -4.64 3.71 5.95
C LYS A 96 -3.65 3.01 5.05
N ILE A 97 -3.99 2.87 3.76
CA ILE A 97 -3.06 2.39 2.74
C ILE A 97 -2.73 3.53 1.78
N VAL A 98 -1.45 3.75 1.53
CA VAL A 98 -0.95 4.84 0.68
C VAL A 98 -0.10 4.28 -0.45
N PHE A 99 -0.35 4.74 -1.68
CA PHE A 99 0.62 4.58 -2.76
C PHE A 99 1.76 5.58 -2.55
N SER A 100 3.00 5.09 -2.51
CA SER A 100 4.19 5.90 -2.23
C SER A 100 4.81 6.44 -3.51
N ASP A 101 4.40 7.64 -3.90
CA ASP A 101 5.09 8.46 -4.89
C ASP A 101 5.63 9.77 -4.26
N ASN A 102 6.47 10.48 -5.00
CA ASN A 102 6.87 11.83 -4.64
C ASN A 102 5.63 12.76 -4.67
N PRO A 103 5.52 13.74 -3.74
CA PRO A 103 4.33 14.57 -3.57
C PRO A 103 3.76 15.20 -4.85
N ASP A 104 4.62 15.56 -5.81
CA ASP A 104 4.23 16.23 -7.05
C ASP A 104 4.03 15.28 -8.25
N MET A 105 4.17 13.96 -8.03
CA MET A 105 4.20 12.95 -9.10
C MET A 105 2.91 12.11 -9.20
N TYR A 106 1.85 12.45 -8.46
CA TYR A 106 0.59 11.69 -8.51
C TYR A 106 -0.27 11.99 -9.75
N THR A 107 -0.03 13.12 -10.43
CA THR A 107 -0.95 13.66 -11.44
C THR A 107 -1.02 12.85 -12.73
N ASP A 108 0.03 12.11 -13.08
CA ASP A 108 0.08 11.23 -14.25
C ASP A 108 0.06 9.74 -13.90
N ASN A 109 -0.24 9.43 -12.63
CA ASN A 109 -0.47 8.06 -12.17
C ASN A 109 -1.84 7.58 -12.60
N THR A 110 -1.96 6.29 -12.91
CA THR A 110 -3.26 5.69 -13.27
C THR A 110 -3.33 4.25 -12.79
N GLY A 111 -4.55 3.79 -12.50
CA GLY A 111 -4.82 2.44 -12.02
C GLY A 111 -4.87 2.34 -10.50
N PHE A 112 -4.86 1.11 -10.02
CA PHE A 112 -5.04 0.80 -8.60
C PHE A 112 -4.44 -0.57 -8.26
N PHE A 113 -4.25 -0.80 -6.96
CA PHE A 113 -4.01 -2.13 -6.41
C PHE A 113 -5.25 -2.64 -5.69
N ASP A 114 -5.54 -3.93 -5.84
CA ASP A 114 -6.52 -4.61 -5.00
C ASP A 114 -5.82 -5.02 -3.71
N VAL A 115 -6.38 -4.59 -2.58
CA VAL A 115 -5.80 -4.79 -1.25
C VAL A 115 -6.81 -5.45 -0.33
N GLU A 116 -6.33 -6.42 0.45
CA GLU A 116 -7.07 -7.10 1.51
C GLU A 116 -6.30 -6.93 2.83
N ILE A 117 -7.04 -6.70 3.92
CA ILE A 117 -6.50 -6.46 5.25
C ILE A 117 -7.26 -7.34 6.23
N TYR A 118 -6.53 -7.96 7.15
CA TYR A 118 -7.06 -8.82 8.21
C TYR A 118 -6.42 -8.43 9.54
N ILE A 119 -7.24 -8.18 10.56
CA ILE A 119 -6.79 -8.19 11.95
C ILE A 119 -6.75 -9.65 12.39
N GLU A 120 -5.59 -10.09 12.85
CA GLU A 120 -5.36 -11.46 13.30
C GLU A 120 -5.60 -11.54 14.82
N ASP A 121 -6.20 -12.65 15.26
CA ASP A 121 -6.39 -13.00 16.68
C ASP A 121 -5.10 -13.55 17.33
#